data_AF-A0A523FL73-F1
#
_entry.id   AF-A0A523FL73-F1
#
_cell.length_a   1.000
_cell.length_b   1.000
_cell.length_c   1.000
_cell.angle_alpha   90.00
_cell.angle_beta   90.00
_cell.angle_gamma   90.00
#
_symmetry.space_group_name_H-M   'P 1'
#
loop_
_entity.id
_entity.type
_entity.pdbx_description
1 polymer ?
#
loop_
_entity_poly.entity_id
_entity_poly.type
_entity_poly.pdbx_seq_one_letter_code
_entity_poly.pdbx_strand_id
1 'polypeptide(L)'
;MTENVHIHLVSGKADLKDFIHVPDAIYADDPKWIQPLEVERMDVLSDKNPYFLTGEAQYFIAFRGNTAVGRISAQVDQLALDLIDPKMGHIGFFECENNGKTAKALFNAA
;
A
#
# COMPACT_ATOMS: atom_id res chain seq x y z
N MET A 1 9.47 -25.37 -4.60
CA MET A 1 10.42 -24.26 -4.40
C MET A 1 9.65 -23.14 -3.74
N THR A 2 10.03 -22.65 -2.56
CA THR A 2 9.35 -21.49 -1.96
C THR A 2 9.76 -20.26 -2.76
N GLU A 3 8.85 -19.72 -3.57
CA GLU A 3 9.12 -18.51 -4.33
C GLU A 3 9.47 -17.34 -3.41
N ASN A 4 10.47 -16.55 -3.79
CA ASN A 4 10.87 -15.35 -3.06
C ASN A 4 9.84 -14.23 -3.29
N VAL A 5 9.67 -13.38 -2.28
CA VAL A 5 8.84 -12.17 -2.39
C VAL A 5 9.67 -11.08 -3.05
N HIS A 6 9.10 -10.43 -4.06
CA HIS A 6 9.63 -9.24 -4.73
C HIS A 6 8.80 -8.02 -4.36
N ILE A 7 9.44 -6.89 -4.05
CA ILE A 7 8.75 -5.63 -3.77
C ILE A 7 8.75 -4.75 -5.01
N HIS A 8 7.55 -4.35 -5.43
CA HIS A 8 7.33 -3.41 -6.51
C HIS A 8 6.96 -2.03 -5.94
N LEU A 9 7.68 -1.00 -6.36
CA LEU A 9 7.32 0.39 -6.05
C LEU A 9 6.21 0.82 -7.00
N VAL A 10 5.08 1.24 -6.44
CA VAL A 10 3.96 1.74 -7.23
C VAL A 10 4.36 3.05 -7.91
N SER A 11 4.25 3.08 -9.22
CA SER A 11 4.55 4.24 -10.05
C SER A 11 3.45 4.47 -11.08
N GLY A 12 2.84 5.66 -11.01
CA GLY A 12 1.76 6.04 -11.92
C GLY A 12 0.45 5.29 -11.71
N LYS A 13 -0.48 5.49 -12.65
CA LYS A 13 -1.90 5.14 -12.48
C LYS A 13 -2.19 3.64 -12.59
N ALA A 14 -1.43 2.91 -13.40
CA ALA A 14 -1.63 1.48 -13.60
C ALA A 14 -1.26 0.71 -12.31
N ASP A 15 -0.06 0.93 -11.81
CA ASP A 15 0.40 0.33 -10.55
C ASP A 15 -0.51 0.71 -9.37
N LEU A 16 -1.03 1.95 -9.36
CA LEU A 16 -1.94 2.38 -8.30
C LEU A 16 -3.27 1.61 -8.33
N LYS A 17 -3.77 1.27 -9.53
CA LYS A 17 -4.93 0.37 -9.66
C LYS A 17 -4.58 -1.01 -9.14
N ASP A 18 -3.43 -1.56 -9.51
CA ASP A 18 -2.99 -2.87 -9.01
C ASP A 18 -2.90 -2.87 -7.49
N PHE A 19 -2.34 -1.80 -6.90
CA PHE A 19 -2.29 -1.60 -5.45
C PHE A 19 -3.68 -1.61 -4.81
N ILE A 20 -4.67 -0.97 -5.43
CA ILE A 20 -6.05 -0.92 -4.92
C ILE A 20 -6.70 -2.30 -4.89
N HIS A 21 -6.41 -3.15 -5.88
CA HIS A 21 -7.02 -4.48 -6.06
C HIS A 21 -6.31 -5.62 -5.32
N VAL A 22 -5.12 -5.40 -4.74
CA VAL A 22 -4.44 -6.43 -3.91
C VAL A 22 -5.36 -7.13 -2.87
N PRO A 23 -6.26 -6.42 -2.16
CA PRO A 23 -7.18 -7.05 -1.21
C PRO A 23 -8.09 -8.11 -1.82
N ASP A 24 -8.43 -7.98 -3.11
CA ASP A 24 -9.36 -8.90 -3.78
C ASP A 24 -8.80 -10.31 -3.81
N ALA A 25 -7.48 -10.44 -3.98
CA ALA A 25 -6.79 -11.73 -3.90
C ALA A 25 -6.65 -12.22 -2.45
N ILE A 26 -6.39 -11.31 -1.50
CA ILE A 26 -6.19 -11.66 -0.09
C ILE A 26 -7.49 -12.16 0.56
N TYR A 27 -8.62 -11.54 0.21
CA TYR A 27 -9.94 -11.85 0.77
C TYR A 27 -10.84 -12.60 -0.20
N ALA A 28 -10.28 -13.23 -1.23
CA ALA A 28 -11.05 -13.96 -2.25
C ALA A 28 -12.01 -15.01 -1.66
N ASP A 29 -11.61 -15.63 -0.54
CA ASP A 29 -12.39 -16.66 0.16
C ASP A 29 -13.27 -16.10 1.30
N ASP A 30 -13.28 -14.79 1.54
CA ASP A 30 -14.14 -14.16 2.54
C ASP A 30 -15.47 -13.71 1.91
N PRO A 31 -16.60 -14.42 2.17
CA PRO A 31 -17.89 -14.07 1.57
C PRO A 31 -18.47 -12.76 2.11
N LYS A 32 -17.88 -12.15 3.13
CA LYS A 32 -18.31 -10.87 3.72
C LYS A 32 -17.45 -9.70 3.27
N TRP A 33 -16.38 -9.95 2.52
CA TRP A 33 -15.54 -8.90 1.97
C TRP A 33 -16.32 -8.10 0.92
N ILE A 34 -16.29 -6.79 1.07
CA ILE A 34 -16.85 -5.84 0.10
C ILE A 34 -15.74 -4.84 -0.20
N GLN A 35 -15.27 -4.86 -1.45
CA GLN A 35 -14.24 -3.93 -1.90
C GLN A 35 -14.77 -2.49 -1.86
N PRO A 36 -13.98 -1.52 -1.36
CA PRO A 36 -14.29 -0.10 -1.53
C PRO A 36 -14.38 0.27 -3.02
N LEU A 37 -15.15 1.31 -3.36
CA LEU A 37 -15.24 1.79 -4.73
C LEU A 37 -13.86 2.20 -5.26
N GLU A 38 -13.44 1.63 -6.40
CA GLU A 38 -12.13 1.91 -7.01
C GLU A 38 -11.93 3.42 -7.23
N VAL A 39 -12.94 4.11 -7.75
CA VAL A 39 -12.88 5.56 -8.05
C VAL A 39 -12.58 6.38 -6.79
N GLU A 40 -13.21 6.05 -5.66
CA GLU A 40 -12.95 6.73 -4.39
C GLU A 40 -11.53 6.46 -3.90
N ARG A 41 -11.04 5.21 -4.02
CA ARG A 41 -9.66 4.87 -3.64
C ARG A 41 -8.64 5.59 -4.53
N MET A 42 -8.89 5.66 -5.84
CA MET A 42 -8.05 6.40 -6.78
C MET A 42 -7.97 7.88 -6.41
N ASP A 43 -9.08 8.50 -6.03
CA ASP A 43 -9.11 9.92 -5.63
C ASP A 43 -8.40 10.15 -4.28
N VAL A 44 -8.56 9.25 -3.31
CA VAL A 44 -7.89 9.33 -2.00
C VAL A 44 -6.37 9.15 -2.11
N LEU A 45 -5.90 8.33 -3.03
CA LEU A 45 -4.48 7.96 -3.15
C LEU A 45 -3.72 8.73 -4.23
N SER A 46 -4.36 9.69 -4.89
CA SER A 46 -3.76 10.56 -5.91
C SER A 46 -3.67 12.00 -5.43
N ASP A 47 -2.99 12.83 -6.23
CA ASP A 47 -2.81 14.28 -6.04
C ASP A 47 -4.11 15.09 -5.85
N LYS A 48 -5.27 14.49 -6.12
CA LYS A 48 -6.59 15.07 -5.82
C LYS A 48 -6.88 15.19 -4.32
N ASN A 49 -6.25 14.35 -3.48
CA ASN A 49 -6.43 14.43 -2.04
C ASN A 49 -5.62 15.62 -1.47
N PRO A 50 -6.25 16.56 -0.74
CA PRO A 50 -5.56 17.70 -0.14
C PRO A 50 -4.38 17.34 0.77
N TYR A 51 -4.31 16.10 1.28
CA TYR A 51 -3.14 15.58 1.98
C TYR A 51 -1.83 15.82 1.20
N PHE A 52 -1.85 15.65 -0.13
CA PHE A 52 -0.67 15.77 -0.98
C PHE A 52 -0.23 17.23 -1.24
N LEU A 53 -0.89 18.22 -0.62
CA LEU A 53 -0.40 19.60 -0.61
C LEU A 53 0.86 19.75 0.26
N THR A 54 1.00 18.92 1.31
CA THR A 54 2.14 18.95 2.25
C THR A 54 2.69 17.56 2.56
N GLY A 55 1.96 16.51 2.20
CA GLY A 55 2.37 15.13 2.40
C GLY A 55 2.87 14.45 1.13
N GLU A 56 3.74 13.48 1.33
CA GLU A 56 4.23 12.57 0.30
C GLU A 56 3.92 11.12 0.72
N ALA A 57 3.63 10.27 -0.26
CA ALA A 57 3.38 8.86 -0.02
C ALA A 57 4.09 7.99 -1.07
N GLN A 58 4.65 6.88 -0.62
CA GLN A 58 5.06 5.78 -1.49
C GLN A 58 4.19 4.56 -1.17
N TYR A 59 3.76 3.88 -2.22
CA TYR A 59 3.01 2.64 -2.13
C TYR A 59 3.85 1.48 -2.64
N PHE A 60 3.68 0.31 -2.04
CA PHE A 60 4.45 -0.88 -2.36
C PHE A 60 3.52 -2.08 -2.49
N ILE A 61 3.81 -2.94 -3.45
CA ILE A 61 3.13 -4.22 -3.64
C ILE A 61 4.18 -5.34 -3.50
N ALA A 62 3.85 -6.36 -2.70
CA ALA A 62 4.62 -7.58 -2.64
C ALA A 62 4.08 -8.58 -3.67
N PHE A 63 4.98 -9.12 -4.48
CA PHE A 63 4.67 -10.17 -5.44
C PHE A 63 5.36 -11.49 -5.08
N ARG A 64 4.66 -12.59 -5.31
CA ARG A 64 5.21 -13.95 -5.31
C ARG A 64 4.92 -14.53 -6.69
N GLY A 65 5.97 -14.66 -7.51
CA GLY A 65 5.80 -14.86 -8.94
C GLY A 65 5.03 -13.70 -9.56
N ASN A 66 3.92 -14.00 -10.24
CA ASN A 66 3.04 -12.99 -10.84
C ASN A 66 1.83 -12.63 -9.95
N THR A 67 1.75 -13.17 -8.74
CA THR A 67 0.63 -12.94 -7.83
C THR A 67 0.97 -11.83 -6.85
N ALA A 68 0.14 -10.80 -6.78
CA ALA A 68 0.21 -9.81 -5.71
C ALA A 68 -0.24 -10.47 -4.39
N VAL A 69 0.65 -10.51 -3.41
CA VAL A 69 0.46 -11.19 -2.12
C VAL A 69 0.44 -10.21 -0.93
N GLY A 70 0.57 -8.92 -1.19
CA GLY A 70 0.40 -7.91 -0.15
C GLY A 70 0.70 -6.50 -0.64
N ARG A 71 0.34 -5.53 0.19
CA ARG A 71 0.52 -4.10 -0.03
C ARG A 71 0.83 -3.38 1.27
N ILE A 72 1.51 -2.24 1.17
CA ILE A 72 1.74 -1.30 2.26
C ILE A 72 1.96 0.10 1.68
N SER A 73 1.68 1.12 2.47
CA SER A 73 2.05 2.49 2.15
C SER A 73 2.81 3.14 3.28
N ALA A 74 3.75 4.01 2.92
CA ALA A 74 4.51 4.86 3.83
C ALA A 74 4.28 6.31 3.46
N GLN A 75 4.09 7.17 4.45
CA GLN A 75 3.87 8.59 4.25
C GLN A 75 4.65 9.47 5.22
N VAL A 76 4.94 10.67 4.75
CA VAL A 76 5.51 11.75 5.55
C VAL A 76 4.70 13.02 5.25
N ASP A 77 4.20 13.67 6.29
CA ASP A 77 3.55 14.98 6.18
C ASP A 77 4.47 16.06 6.74
N GLN A 78 4.92 16.98 5.87
CA GLN A 78 5.82 18.06 6.27
C GLN A 78 5.22 18.93 7.39
N LEU A 79 3.90 19.12 7.40
CA LEU A 79 3.24 19.89 8.45
C LEU A 79 3.32 19.18 9.81
N ALA A 80 3.19 17.85 9.82
CA ALA A 80 3.32 17.05 11.03
C ALA A 80 4.78 17.03 11.54
N LEU A 81 5.75 16.99 10.63
CA LEU A 81 7.18 17.09 10.98
C LEU A 81 7.51 18.41 11.69
N ASP A 82 6.97 19.52 11.19
CA ASP A 82 7.22 20.85 11.74
C ASP A 82 6.50 21.11 13.07
N LEU A 83 5.27 20.59 13.23
CA LEU A 83 4.41 20.91 14.37
C LEU A 83 4.46 19.88 15.50
N ILE A 84 4.83 18.63 15.22
CA ILE A 84 4.67 17.51 16.16
C ILE A 84 6.00 16.83 16.45
N ASP A 85 6.58 16.16 15.44
CA ASP A 85 7.86 15.44 15.60
C ASP A 85 8.59 15.34 14.25
N PRO A 86 9.82 15.87 14.12
CA PRO A 86 10.60 15.83 12.89
C PRO A 86 11.04 14.42 12.45
N LYS A 87 10.69 13.37 13.19
CA LYS A 87 10.92 11.97 12.84
C LYS A 87 9.63 11.18 12.61
N MET A 88 8.49 11.85 12.56
CA MET A 88 7.20 11.20 12.37
C MET A 88 7.03 10.66 10.95
N GLY A 89 6.68 9.38 10.85
CA GLY A 89 6.29 8.72 9.60
C GLY A 89 5.03 7.90 9.84
N HIS A 90 4.20 7.79 8.81
CA HIS A 90 2.93 7.08 8.88
C HIS A 90 2.98 5.83 8.01
N ILE A 91 2.29 4.78 8.45
CA ILE A 91 2.08 3.56 7.67
C ILE A 91 0.58 3.38 7.49
N GLY A 92 0.17 3.00 6.29
CA GLY A 92 -1.23 2.73 5.95
C GLY A 92 -1.37 1.56 4.99
N PHE A 93 -2.64 1.21 4.71
CA PHE A 93 -3.01 0.24 3.68
C PHE A 93 -2.21 -1.08 3.73
N PHE A 94 -1.79 -1.50 4.93
CA PHE A 94 -1.03 -2.73 5.11
C PHE A 94 -1.96 -3.94 5.09
N GLU A 95 -1.80 -4.79 4.08
CA GLU A 95 -2.52 -6.05 3.93
C GLU A 95 -1.62 -7.07 3.25
N CYS A 96 -1.63 -8.34 3.69
CA CYS A 96 -0.90 -9.40 2.99
C CYS A 96 -1.54 -10.77 3.21
N GLU A 97 -1.11 -11.75 2.42
CA GLU A 97 -1.32 -13.16 2.72
C GLU A 97 -0.84 -13.49 4.15
N ASN A 98 -1.37 -14.55 4.77
CA ASN A 98 -0.96 -14.95 6.11
C ASN A 98 0.46 -15.58 6.13
N ASN A 99 1.47 -14.74 5.89
CA ASN A 99 2.87 -15.12 5.73
C ASN A 99 3.80 -14.05 6.31
N GLY A 100 4.51 -14.41 7.39
CA GLY A 100 5.43 -13.49 8.06
C GLY A 100 6.60 -12.98 7.19
N LYS A 101 7.00 -13.72 6.14
CA LYS A 101 8.05 -13.26 5.21
C LYS A 101 7.54 -12.12 4.34
N THR A 102 6.29 -12.19 3.90
CA THR A 102 5.64 -11.14 3.08
C THR A 102 5.47 -9.87 3.91
N ALA A 103 4.93 -10.00 5.14
CA ALA A 103 4.81 -8.88 6.06
C ALA A 103 6.17 -8.22 6.33
N LYS A 104 7.20 -9.00 6.66
CA LYS A 104 8.55 -8.47 6.91
C LYS A 104 9.14 -7.76 5.69
N ALA A 105 8.93 -8.29 4.48
CA ALA A 105 9.43 -7.66 3.26
C ALA A 105 8.76 -6.29 3.00
N LEU A 106 7.45 -6.19 3.23
CA LEU A 106 6.69 -4.94 3.10
C LEU A 106 7.16 -3.89 4.12
N PHE A 107 7.26 -4.24 5.40
CA PHE A 107 7.71 -3.32 6.45
C PHE A 107 9.20 -2.93 6.36
N ASN A 108 10.04 -3.73 5.70
CA ASN A 108 11.43 -3.36 5.44
C ASN A 108 11.57 -2.39 4.25
N ALA A 109 10.59 -2.36 3.35
CA ALA A 109 10.61 -1.51 2.16
C ALA A 109 9.94 -0.15 2.40
N ALA A 110 8.91 -0.13 3.24
CA ALA A 110 8.24 1.06 3.73
C ALA A 110 9.09 1.80 4.77
#